data_AF-A0A497MRK8-F1
#
_entry.id   AF-A0A497MRK8-F1
#
_cell.length_a   1.000
_cell.length_b   1.000
_cell.length_c   1.000
_cell.angle_alpha   90.00
_cell.angle_beta   90.00
_cell.angle_gamma   90.00
#
_symmetry.space_group_name_H-M   'P 1'
#
loop_
_entity.id
_entity.type
_entity.pdbx_description
1 polymer ?
#
loop_
_entity_poly.entity_id
_entity_poly.type
_entity_poly.pdbx_seq_one_letter_code
_entity_poly.pdbx_strand_id
1 'polypeptide(L)'
;MEKENEIAEKLKKHLKNNVFEVKIPRERRIFVKIGKTALKDAVKYLVHELGFTHLSTITGADTSEEIELIYHLAYKGSIELSLKTTVPKEKPVVPTITDIIPGAVLYEREVHDLLGVAFEGHPDLSPLVLPEEWPERVYPLRKEYTLEKLRKLTESTES
;
A
#
# COMPACT_ATOMS: atom_id res chain seq x y z
N MET A 1 22.35 11.83 -7.15
CA MET A 1 21.73 11.56 -5.82
C MET A 1 21.36 12.82 -5.02
N GLU A 2 21.84 14.03 -5.38
CA GLU A 2 21.54 15.27 -4.62
C GLU A 2 20.03 15.55 -4.48
N LYS A 3 19.29 15.39 -5.58
CA LYS A 3 17.83 15.59 -5.60
C LYS A 3 17.07 14.56 -4.76
N GLU A 4 17.50 13.30 -4.79
CA GLU A 4 16.91 12.24 -3.98
C GLU A 4 17.08 12.53 -2.48
N ASN A 5 18.27 13.01 -2.08
CA ASN A 5 18.53 13.46 -0.72
C ASN A 5 17.65 14.67 -0.35
N GLU A 6 17.52 15.66 -1.24
CA GLU A 6 16.67 16.83 -1.01
C GLU A 6 15.20 16.44 -0.77
N ILE A 7 14.65 15.55 -1.60
CA ILE A 7 13.29 15.02 -1.47
C ILE A 7 13.13 14.28 -0.13
N ALA A 8 14.08 13.40 0.19
CA ALA A 8 14.08 12.66 1.44
C ALA A 8 14.09 13.57 2.68
N GLU A 9 14.95 14.61 2.68
CA GLU A 9 15.05 15.56 3.79
C GLU A 9 13.81 16.44 3.92
N LYS A 10 13.21 16.88 2.81
CA LYS A 10 11.92 17.60 2.82
C LYS A 10 10.82 16.75 3.45
N LEU A 11 10.72 15.47 3.05
CA LEU A 11 9.71 14.56 3.59
C LEU A 11 9.94 14.25 5.08
N LYS A 12 11.19 14.03 5.49
CA LYS A 12 11.56 13.87 6.92
C LYS A 12 11.17 15.10 7.73
N LYS A 13 11.46 16.31 7.23
CA LYS A 13 11.13 17.56 7.91
C LYS A 13 9.61 17.74 8.07
N HIS A 14 8.84 17.38 7.06
CA HIS A 14 7.37 17.47 7.08
C HIS A 14 6.75 16.49 8.08
N LEU A 15 7.14 15.21 7.99
CA LEU A 15 6.52 14.11 8.76
C LEU A 15 7.13 13.88 10.15
N LYS A 16 8.32 14.45 10.42
CA LYS A 16 9.04 14.40 11.70
C LYS A 16 9.18 12.95 12.21
N ASN A 17 8.67 12.68 13.42
CA ASN A 17 8.76 11.40 14.12
C ASN A 17 7.97 10.26 13.45
N ASN A 18 7.17 10.57 12.41
CA ASN A 18 6.46 9.54 11.66
C ASN A 18 7.31 8.87 10.58
N VAL A 19 8.56 9.31 10.36
CA VAL A 19 9.50 8.65 9.45
C VAL A 19 10.41 7.74 10.27
N PHE A 20 10.30 6.44 10.02
CA PHE A 20 11.06 5.41 10.73
C PHE A 20 12.35 5.03 10.01
N GLU A 21 12.35 5.11 8.67
CA GLU A 21 13.52 4.75 7.87
C GLU A 21 13.51 5.50 6.55
N VAL A 22 14.71 5.89 6.07
CA VAL A 22 14.92 6.36 4.70
C VAL A 22 16.15 5.69 4.11
N LYS A 23 16.00 5.15 2.89
CA LYS A 23 17.06 4.49 2.13
C LYS A 23 17.06 4.99 0.69
N ILE A 24 18.24 5.28 0.16
CA ILE A 24 18.44 5.61 -1.26
C ILE A 24 19.42 4.57 -1.81
N PRO A 25 18.92 3.38 -2.21
CA PRO A 25 19.79 2.26 -2.56
C PRO A 25 20.58 2.48 -3.86
N ARG A 26 20.08 3.34 -4.75
CA ARG A 26 20.71 3.74 -6.01
C ARG A 26 20.04 5.01 -6.52
N GLU A 27 20.60 5.59 -7.58
CA GLU A 27 19.99 6.73 -8.26
C GLU A 27 18.52 6.46 -8.62
N ARG A 28 17.70 7.52 -8.55
CA ARG A 28 16.28 7.49 -8.94
C ARG A 28 15.41 6.56 -8.11
N ARG A 29 15.87 6.11 -6.93
CA ARG A 29 15.13 5.22 -6.02
C ARG A 29 15.21 5.72 -4.58
N ILE A 30 14.07 6.05 -3.99
CA ILE A 30 13.96 6.48 -2.59
C ILE A 30 12.98 5.57 -1.88
N PHE A 31 13.37 4.94 -0.79
CA PHE A 31 12.48 4.16 0.07
C PHE A 31 12.31 4.87 1.39
N VAL A 32 11.06 5.06 1.83
CA VAL A 32 10.73 5.76 3.06
C VAL A 32 9.73 4.92 3.83
N LYS A 33 10.06 4.50 5.05
CA LYS A 33 9.12 3.82 5.96
C LYS A 33 8.50 4.83 6.90
N ILE A 34 7.17 4.83 6.98
CA ILE A 34 6.38 5.76 7.79
C ILE A 34 5.33 5.04 8.63
N GLY A 35 4.88 5.70 9.70
CA GLY A 35 3.71 5.27 10.47
C GLY A 35 2.41 5.38 9.66
N LYS A 36 1.46 4.46 9.86
CA LYS A 36 0.21 4.40 9.10
C LYS A 36 -0.65 5.67 9.21
N THR A 37 -0.58 6.34 10.35
CA THR A 37 -1.28 7.61 10.62
C THR A 37 -0.77 8.76 9.75
N ALA A 38 0.46 8.66 9.26
CA ALA A 38 1.07 9.67 8.41
C ALA A 38 0.89 9.41 6.91
N LEU A 39 0.31 8.27 6.51
CA LEU A 39 0.21 7.89 5.09
C LEU A 39 -0.47 8.96 4.25
N LYS A 40 -1.68 9.37 4.66
CA LYS A 40 -2.49 10.31 3.89
C LYS A 40 -1.84 11.69 3.81
N ASP A 41 -1.24 12.16 4.90
CA ASP A 41 -0.50 13.43 4.93
C ASP A 41 0.76 13.37 4.06
N ALA A 42 1.51 12.27 4.12
CA ALA A 42 2.69 12.04 3.29
C ALA A 42 2.35 12.04 1.79
N VAL A 43 1.30 11.33 1.38
CA VAL A 43 0.85 11.30 -0.02
C VAL A 43 0.38 12.69 -0.45
N LYS A 44 -0.40 13.40 0.37
CA LYS A 44 -0.82 14.77 0.09
C LYS A 44 0.38 15.70 -0.14
N TYR A 45 1.38 15.65 0.74
CA TYR A 45 2.60 16.45 0.61
C TYR A 45 3.40 16.09 -0.65
N LEU A 46 3.56 14.80 -0.93
CA LEU A 46 4.26 14.32 -2.12
C LEU A 46 3.60 14.82 -3.42
N VAL A 47 2.28 14.76 -3.50
CA VAL A 47 1.53 15.17 -4.70
C VAL A 47 1.51 16.69 -4.83
N HIS A 48 1.11 17.41 -3.78
CA HIS A 48 0.81 18.84 -3.88
C HIS A 48 2.06 19.73 -3.77
N GLU A 49 3.04 19.35 -2.94
CA GLU A 49 4.22 20.19 -2.68
C GLU A 49 5.46 19.71 -3.43
N LEU A 50 5.61 18.38 -3.60
CA LEU A 50 6.80 17.79 -4.24
C LEU A 50 6.57 17.33 -5.68
N GLY A 51 5.33 17.37 -6.19
CA GLY A 51 5.01 17.09 -7.59
C GLY A 51 5.07 15.62 -8.02
N PHE A 52 4.87 14.68 -7.09
CA PHE A 52 4.71 13.25 -7.38
C PHE A 52 3.28 12.95 -7.83
N THR A 53 2.95 13.24 -9.09
CA THR A 53 1.59 13.14 -9.62
C THR A 53 1.24 11.79 -10.25
N HIS A 54 2.19 10.85 -10.31
CA HIS A 54 1.97 9.53 -10.89
C HIS A 54 2.11 8.45 -9.82
N LEU A 55 1.00 7.75 -9.54
CA LEU A 55 0.99 6.52 -8.75
C LEU A 55 1.20 5.34 -9.70
N SER A 56 2.34 4.68 -9.57
CA SER A 56 2.71 3.54 -10.42
C SER A 56 1.95 2.28 -10.03
N THR A 57 1.87 1.99 -8.73
CA THR A 57 1.16 0.85 -8.14
C THR A 57 1.13 0.96 -6.61
N ILE A 58 0.21 0.25 -5.98
CA ILE A 58 0.25 -0.06 -4.54
C ILE A 58 0.44 -1.56 -4.43
N THR A 59 1.43 -1.99 -3.65
CA THR A 59 1.67 -3.40 -3.35
C THR A 59 1.41 -3.68 -1.88
N GLY A 60 0.84 -4.84 -1.60
CA GLY A 60 0.68 -5.36 -0.24
C GLY A 60 1.51 -6.63 -0.05
N ALA A 61 2.12 -6.79 1.11
CA ALA A 61 2.91 -7.97 1.45
C ALA A 61 2.65 -8.40 2.89
N ASP A 62 2.37 -9.69 3.08
CA ASP A 62 2.25 -10.30 4.39
C ASP A 62 3.62 -10.55 5.02
N THR A 63 3.93 -9.88 6.14
CA THR A 63 5.17 -10.02 6.91
C THR A 63 4.98 -10.84 8.19
N SER A 64 4.06 -11.81 8.15
CA SER A 64 3.63 -12.70 9.22
C SER A 64 2.71 -12.05 10.25
N GLU A 65 3.17 -11.03 10.97
CA GLU A 65 2.36 -10.35 12.01
C GLU A 65 1.68 -9.06 11.49
N GLU A 66 2.23 -8.50 10.43
CA GLU A 66 1.77 -7.25 9.81
C GLU A 66 1.52 -7.46 8.31
N ILE A 67 0.77 -6.53 7.73
CA ILE A 67 0.72 -6.32 6.29
C ILE A 67 1.52 -5.05 5.99
N GLU A 68 2.58 -5.16 5.19
CA GLU A 68 3.31 -4.02 4.63
C GLU A 68 2.59 -3.54 3.36
N LEU A 69 2.27 -2.25 3.31
CA LEU A 69 1.74 -1.55 2.15
C LEU A 69 2.84 -0.67 1.59
N ILE A 70 3.04 -0.72 0.27
CA ILE A 70 4.06 0.05 -0.43
C ILE A 70 3.41 0.82 -1.57
N TYR A 71 3.45 2.14 -1.47
CA TYR A 71 2.92 3.06 -2.48
C TYR A 71 4.09 3.55 -3.32
N HIS A 72 4.05 3.26 -4.62
CA HIS A 72 5.10 3.65 -5.56
C HIS A 72 4.67 4.89 -6.33
N LEU A 73 5.33 6.02 -6.08
CA LEU A 73 5.05 7.28 -6.77
C LEU A 73 6.26 7.72 -7.60
N ALA A 74 6.00 8.17 -8.83
CA ALA A 74 7.03 8.66 -9.72
C ALA A 74 7.00 10.20 -9.83
N TYR A 75 8.17 10.82 -9.64
CA TYR A 75 8.40 12.24 -9.88
C TYR A 75 8.81 12.46 -11.34
N LYS A 76 7.88 12.99 -12.15
CA LYS A 76 8.10 13.34 -13.57
C LYS A 76 8.77 12.22 -14.39
N GLY A 77 8.45 10.94 -14.10
CA GLY A 77 9.07 9.77 -14.73
C GLY A 77 10.56 9.56 -14.45
N SER A 78 11.14 10.36 -13.55
CA SER A 78 12.58 10.39 -13.29
C SER A 78 12.95 9.71 -11.97
N ILE A 79 12.30 10.00 -10.85
CA ILE A 79 12.62 9.41 -9.54
C ILE A 79 11.42 8.61 -9.06
N GLU A 80 11.64 7.38 -8.60
CA GLU A 80 10.61 6.56 -7.95
C GLU A 80 10.79 6.62 -6.44
N LEU A 81 9.73 6.98 -5.73
CA LEU A 81 9.65 6.94 -4.28
C LEU A 81 8.70 5.82 -3.86
N SER A 82 9.20 4.89 -3.06
CA SER A 82 8.40 3.83 -2.42
C SER A 82 8.11 4.23 -0.98
N LEU A 83 6.87 4.63 -0.71
CA LEU A 83 6.39 4.96 0.62
C LEU A 83 5.83 3.70 1.28
N LYS A 84 6.46 3.23 2.35
CA LYS A 84 6.12 2.01 3.06
C LYS A 84 5.40 2.31 4.36
N THR A 85 4.33 1.58 4.65
CA THR A 85 3.69 1.58 5.96
C THR A 85 3.25 0.18 6.34
N THR A 86 3.12 -0.10 7.63
CA THR A 86 2.66 -1.40 8.13
C THR A 86 1.37 -1.26 8.92
N VAL A 87 0.50 -2.26 8.82
CA VAL A 87 -0.72 -2.39 9.62
C VAL A 87 -0.78 -3.77 10.28
N PRO A 88 -1.32 -3.90 11.51
CA PRO A 88 -1.49 -5.20 12.16
C PRO A 88 -2.37 -6.11 11.32
N LYS A 89 -1.98 -7.38 11.13
CA LYS A 89 -2.75 -8.35 10.33
C LYS A 89 -4.13 -8.64 10.92
N GLU A 90 -4.27 -8.61 12.24
CA GLU A 90 -5.53 -8.87 12.95
C GLU A 90 -6.59 -7.78 12.68
N LYS A 91 -6.14 -6.53 12.49
CA LYS A 91 -7.00 -5.38 12.20
C LYS A 91 -6.30 -4.46 11.19
N PRO A 92 -6.23 -4.88 9.91
CA PRO A 92 -5.45 -4.18 8.90
C PRO A 92 -6.27 -3.02 8.34
N VAL A 93 -6.15 -1.86 9.00
CA VAL A 93 -6.92 -0.65 8.67
C VAL A 93 -5.98 0.52 8.44
N VAL A 94 -6.22 1.25 7.33
CA VAL A 94 -5.47 2.43 6.90
C VAL A 94 -6.42 3.41 6.18
N PRO A 95 -6.19 4.74 6.20
CA PRO A 95 -6.97 5.66 5.39
C PRO A 95 -6.73 5.44 3.89
N THR A 96 -7.79 5.59 3.09
CA THR A 96 -7.67 5.67 1.62
C THR A 96 -6.91 6.91 1.18
N ILE A 97 -6.27 6.84 0.01
CA ILE A 97 -5.72 8.01 -0.70
C ILE A 97 -6.51 8.36 -1.96
N THR A 98 -7.67 7.73 -2.19
CA THR A 98 -8.49 7.93 -3.41
C THR A 98 -9.01 9.36 -3.59
N ASP A 99 -9.16 10.12 -2.51
CA ASP A 99 -9.51 11.56 -2.56
C ASP A 99 -8.35 12.46 -3.00
N ILE A 100 -7.11 11.96 -2.95
CA ILE A 100 -5.90 12.66 -3.41
C ILE A 100 -5.51 12.15 -4.80
N ILE A 101 -5.53 10.82 -4.99
CA ILE A 101 -5.17 10.14 -6.22
C ILE A 101 -6.32 9.20 -6.60
N PRO A 102 -7.26 9.64 -7.46
CA PRO A 102 -8.41 8.81 -7.85
C PRO A 102 -8.02 7.46 -8.48
N GLY A 103 -6.85 7.39 -9.12
CA GLY A 103 -6.31 6.14 -9.67
C GLY A 103 -5.98 5.07 -8.62
N ALA A 104 -5.95 5.42 -7.32
CA ALA A 104 -5.73 4.46 -6.24
C ALA A 104 -6.89 3.46 -6.07
N VAL A 105 -8.07 3.75 -6.61
CA VAL A 105 -9.30 2.95 -6.40
C VAL A 105 -9.08 1.46 -6.72
N LEU A 106 -8.49 1.14 -7.86
CA LEU A 106 -8.31 -0.26 -8.26
C LEU A 106 -7.24 -0.95 -7.41
N TYR A 107 -6.15 -0.26 -7.08
CA TYR A 107 -5.06 -0.83 -6.29
C TYR A 107 -5.47 -1.09 -4.83
N GLU A 108 -6.20 -0.15 -4.21
CA GLU A 108 -6.72 -0.33 -2.85
C GLU A 108 -7.77 -1.46 -2.81
N ARG A 109 -8.63 -1.59 -3.84
CA ARG A 109 -9.54 -2.73 -3.99
C ARG A 109 -8.81 -4.07 -4.15
N GLU A 110 -7.78 -4.13 -4.99
CA GLU A 110 -6.98 -5.35 -5.17
C GLU A 110 -6.34 -5.80 -3.85
N VAL A 111 -5.72 -4.87 -3.11
CA VAL A 111 -5.13 -5.16 -1.80
C VAL A 111 -6.20 -5.55 -0.77
N HIS A 112 -7.37 -4.92 -0.81
CA HIS A 112 -8.51 -5.30 0.02
C HIS A 112 -8.94 -6.74 -0.25
N ASP A 113 -9.14 -7.09 -1.51
CA ASP A 113 -9.65 -8.39 -1.93
C ASP A 113 -8.66 -9.52 -1.63
N LEU A 114 -7.37 -9.29 -1.89
CA LEU A 114 -6.34 -10.34 -1.78
C LEU A 114 -5.69 -10.46 -0.40
N LEU A 115 -5.64 -9.38 0.38
CA LEU A 115 -4.97 -9.31 1.68
C LEU A 115 -5.90 -8.88 2.83
N GLY A 116 -7.13 -8.47 2.56
CA GLY A 116 -8.14 -8.13 3.57
C GLY A 116 -7.90 -6.81 4.28
N VAL A 117 -7.14 -5.88 3.68
CA VAL A 117 -6.89 -4.55 4.25
C VAL A 117 -8.11 -3.66 4.04
N ALA A 118 -8.62 -3.04 5.08
CA ALA A 118 -9.71 -2.07 4.98
C ALA A 118 -9.16 -0.65 4.78
N PHE A 119 -9.62 0.02 3.73
CA PHE A 119 -9.26 1.40 3.39
C PHE A 119 -10.38 2.35 3.81
N GLU A 120 -10.19 3.07 4.93
CA GLU A 120 -11.21 3.96 5.48
C GLU A 120 -11.46 5.14 4.54
N GLY A 121 -12.73 5.33 4.16
CA GLY A 121 -13.17 6.38 3.23
C GLY A 121 -13.11 6.00 1.76
N HIS A 122 -12.75 4.75 1.43
CA HIS A 122 -12.73 4.28 0.04
C HIS A 122 -14.15 4.25 -0.56
N PRO A 123 -14.36 4.71 -1.81
CA PRO A 123 -15.69 4.83 -2.41
C PRO A 123 -16.39 3.49 -2.69
N ASP A 124 -15.62 2.45 -3.02
CA ASP A 124 -16.15 1.13 -3.37
C ASP A 124 -15.13 0.03 -3.04
N LEU A 125 -15.37 -0.76 -1.98
CA LEU A 125 -14.52 -1.91 -1.62
C LEU A 125 -15.17 -3.25 -1.99
N SER A 126 -15.98 -3.27 -3.05
CA SER A 126 -16.45 -4.54 -3.61
C SER A 126 -15.29 -5.38 -4.15
N PRO A 127 -15.43 -6.73 -4.15
CA PRO A 127 -14.45 -7.65 -4.74
C PRO A 127 -14.03 -7.23 -6.15
N LEU A 128 -12.78 -7.53 -6.52
CA LEU A 128 -12.20 -7.08 -7.80
C LEU A 128 -11.52 -8.22 -8.57
N VAL A 129 -10.78 -9.07 -7.87
CA VAL A 129 -9.92 -10.12 -8.42
C VAL A 129 -10.50 -11.51 -8.17
N LEU A 130 -11.08 -11.72 -7.00
CA LEU A 130 -11.58 -13.02 -6.59
C LEU A 130 -12.97 -13.31 -7.20
N PRO A 131 -13.27 -14.58 -7.55
CA PRO A 131 -14.59 -14.99 -8.01
C PRO A 131 -15.69 -14.67 -6.99
N GLU A 132 -16.94 -14.53 -7.45
CA GLU A 132 -18.08 -14.23 -6.57
C GLU A 132 -18.32 -15.33 -5.53
N GLU A 133 -18.04 -16.59 -5.89
CA GLU A 133 -18.18 -17.75 -5.02
C GLU A 133 -16.98 -17.96 -4.08
N TRP A 134 -16.01 -17.05 -4.09
CA TRP A 134 -14.83 -17.19 -3.25
C TRP A 134 -15.21 -17.16 -1.76
N PRO A 135 -14.65 -18.07 -0.93
CA PRO A 135 -14.98 -18.12 0.49
C PRO A 135 -14.75 -16.79 1.21
N GLU A 136 -15.76 -16.32 1.95
CA GLU A 136 -15.65 -15.08 2.70
C GLU A 136 -14.47 -15.09 3.67
N ARG A 137 -13.78 -13.94 3.79
CA ARG A 137 -12.64 -13.73 4.70
C ARG A 137 -11.46 -14.68 4.46
N VAL A 138 -11.35 -15.27 3.27
CA VAL A 138 -10.17 -16.00 2.82
C VAL A 138 -9.34 -15.11 1.92
N TYR A 139 -8.11 -14.81 2.34
CA TYR A 139 -7.24 -13.85 1.66
C TYR A 139 -6.03 -14.59 1.09
N PRO A 140 -6.01 -14.96 -0.20
CA PRO A 140 -5.07 -15.94 -0.74
C PRO A 140 -3.60 -15.50 -0.71
N LEU A 141 -3.32 -14.20 -0.63
CA LEU A 141 -1.95 -13.68 -0.52
C LEU A 141 -1.44 -13.65 0.93
N ARG A 142 -2.25 -14.03 1.92
CA ARG A 142 -1.78 -14.18 3.29
C ARG A 142 -1.06 -15.52 3.49
N LYS A 143 0.02 -15.49 4.26
CA LYS A 143 0.95 -16.60 4.47
C LYS A 143 0.33 -17.81 5.19
N GLU A 144 -0.75 -17.61 5.93
CA GLU A 144 -1.49 -18.71 6.56
C GLU A 144 -2.28 -19.60 5.57
N TYR A 145 -2.36 -19.21 4.30
CA TYR A 145 -3.00 -19.99 3.24
C TYR A 145 -1.95 -20.64 2.33
N THR A 146 -1.93 -21.97 2.36
CA THR A 146 -1.20 -22.77 1.37
C THR A 146 -2.11 -23.08 0.19
N LEU A 147 -1.53 -23.39 -0.98
CA LEU A 147 -2.31 -23.78 -2.16
C LEU A 147 -3.23 -24.97 -1.89
N GLU A 148 -2.79 -25.95 -1.10
CA GLU A 148 -3.61 -27.10 -0.73
C GLU A 148 -4.80 -26.69 0.15
N LYS A 149 -4.58 -25.79 1.11
CA LYS A 149 -5.64 -25.27 1.97
C LYS A 149 -6.66 -24.48 1.18
N LEU A 150 -6.22 -23.66 0.21
CA LEU A 150 -7.11 -22.89 -0.66
C LEU A 150 -7.99 -23.80 -1.52
N ARG A 151 -7.40 -24.83 -2.15
CA ARG A 151 -8.15 -25.80 -2.97
C ARG A 151 -9.27 -26.48 -2.18
N LYS A 152 -8.97 -26.95 -0.97
CA LYS A 152 -9.97 -27.58 -0.10
C LYS A 152 -11.11 -26.63 0.26
N LEU A 153 -10.79 -25.36 0.54
CA LEU A 153 -11.78 -24.34 0.89
C LEU A 153 -12.69 -24.00 -0.30
N THR A 154 -12.12 -23.91 -1.51
CA THR A 154 -12.90 -23.58 -2.71
C THR A 154 -13.76 -24.75 -3.20
N GLU A 155 -13.23 -25.98 -3.18
CA GLU A 155 -13.95 -27.21 -3.59
C GLU A 155 -15.13 -27.54 -2.67
N SER A 156 -15.03 -27.22 -1.37
CA SER A 156 -16.12 -27.45 -0.41
C SER A 156 -17.36 -26.54 -0.61
N THR A 157 -17.24 -25.51 -1.44
CA THR A 157 -18.31 -24.56 -1.75
C THR A 157 -19.14 -24.97 -2.97
N GLU A 158 -18.66 -25.94 -3.76
CA GLU A 158 -19.32 -26.45 -4.97
C GLU A 158 -20.23 -27.68 -4.69
N SER A 159 -20.42 -28.05 -3.42
CA SER A 159 -21.18 -29.24 -2.96
C SER A 159 -22.59 -28.92 -2.49
#